data_AF-A0A847PYV4-F1
#
_entry.id   AF-A0A847PYV4-F1
#
_cell.length_a   1.000
_cell.length_b   1.000
_cell.length_c   1.000
_cell.angle_alpha   90.00
_cell.angle_beta   90.00
_cell.angle_gamma   90.00
#
_symmetry.space_group_name_H-M   'P 1'
#
loop_
_entity.id
_entity.type
_entity.pdbx_description
1 polymer ?
#
loop_
_entity_poly.entity_id
_entity_poly.type
_entity_poly.pdbx_seq_one_letter_code
_entity_poly.pdbx_strand_id
1 'polypeptide(L)'
;MRRLLAMIAVAAGFFSPASADQVWSYDLTELPPGWTAQPPWTFTDSGAHVHLGYAARGPAPEPLAAAVMQTEMFVLPPETQEVFLEFYHEWELNGWYASGEYYAHVRVSLSVNGDTPSTILRYYVHGGFDQSLDGTASSGTETFFTELTASAGDTLQLFMEAYGYGYPSGQAGYTIDWLISDFVLTAGDGQCLTRRTWAGIKTIPSEESGR
;
A
#
# COMPACT_ATOMS: atom_id res chain seq x y z
N MET A 1 -35.48 -53.23 41.78
CA MET A 1 -34.24 -53.04 40.98
C MET A 1 -34.24 -51.62 40.44
N ARG A 2 -33.31 -50.77 40.92
CA ARG A 2 -33.08 -49.40 40.43
C ARG A 2 -32.37 -49.48 39.07
N ARG A 3 -32.85 -48.75 38.05
CA ARG A 3 -32.06 -48.44 36.84
C ARG A 3 -31.71 -46.96 36.87
N LEU A 4 -30.40 -46.71 36.88
CA LEU A 4 -29.73 -45.41 36.76
C LEU A 4 -29.59 -45.02 35.27
N LEU A 5 -29.68 -43.71 35.00
CA LEU A 5 -29.08 -42.90 33.91
C LEU A 5 -29.44 -43.21 32.44
N ALA A 6 -29.54 -42.24 31.53
CA ALA A 6 -28.65 -41.07 31.40
C ALA A 6 -29.37 -39.75 31.05
N MET A 7 -28.98 -38.69 31.76
CA MET A 7 -29.15 -37.30 31.32
C MET A 7 -28.16 -37.04 30.19
N ILE A 8 -28.66 -36.70 29.00
CA ILE A 8 -27.86 -36.13 27.92
C ILE A 8 -27.66 -34.66 28.29
N ALA A 9 -26.47 -34.32 28.79
CA ALA A 9 -26.04 -32.94 28.88
C ALA A 9 -25.71 -32.48 27.46
N VAL A 10 -26.62 -31.71 26.85
CA VAL A 10 -26.31 -30.92 25.67
C VAL A 10 -25.36 -29.82 26.15
N ALA A 11 -24.08 -29.98 25.87
CA ALA A 11 -23.13 -28.90 25.98
C ALA A 11 -23.61 -27.80 25.03
N ALA A 12 -24.10 -26.70 25.61
CA ALA A 12 -24.31 -25.47 24.87
C ALA A 12 -22.92 -25.07 24.35
N GLY A 13 -22.71 -25.29 23.06
CA GLY A 13 -21.58 -24.72 22.35
C GLY A 13 -21.61 -23.23 22.59
N PHE A 14 -20.57 -22.71 23.21
CA PHE A 14 -20.29 -21.29 23.23
C PHE A 14 -20.24 -20.86 21.76
N PHE A 15 -21.27 -20.16 21.31
CA PHE A 15 -21.15 -19.35 20.11
C PHE A 15 -20.15 -18.25 20.48
N SER A 16 -18.87 -18.47 20.21
CA SER A 16 -17.94 -17.37 20.05
C SER A 16 -18.58 -16.45 18.99
N PRO A 17 -18.77 -15.15 19.26
CA PRO A 17 -19.04 -14.24 18.15
C PRO A 17 -17.86 -14.41 17.20
N ALA A 18 -18.13 -14.77 15.94
CA ALA A 18 -17.12 -14.64 14.90
C ALA A 18 -16.64 -13.19 14.98
N SER A 19 -15.37 -12.98 15.30
CA SER A 19 -14.85 -11.64 15.41
C SER A 19 -14.88 -11.07 13.99
N ALA A 20 -15.64 -10.02 13.78
CA ALA A 20 -15.79 -9.46 12.45
C ALA A 20 -14.53 -8.66 12.10
N ASP A 21 -13.95 -8.94 10.93
CA ASP A 21 -12.83 -8.17 10.38
C ASP A 21 -13.13 -6.66 10.42
N GLN A 22 -12.16 -5.88 10.87
CA GLN A 22 -12.21 -4.44 10.76
C GLN A 22 -11.57 -4.03 9.43
N VAL A 23 -12.35 -3.38 8.57
CA VAL A 23 -11.92 -2.97 7.23
C VAL A 23 -12.00 -1.46 7.10
N TRP A 24 -10.91 -0.83 6.67
CA TRP A 24 -10.87 0.56 6.21
C TRP A 24 -10.66 0.55 4.70
N SER A 25 -11.62 1.10 3.96
CA SER A 25 -11.59 1.10 2.49
C SER A 25 -11.86 2.49 1.95
N TYR A 26 -10.98 2.94 1.05
CA TYR A 26 -11.02 4.25 0.43
C TYR A 26 -10.72 4.10 -1.08
N ASP A 27 -11.59 4.61 -1.93
CA ASP A 27 -11.38 4.64 -3.39
C ASP A 27 -10.32 5.68 -3.81
N LEU A 28 -10.03 6.63 -2.92
CA LEU A 28 -9.13 7.77 -3.11
C LEU A 28 -9.61 8.74 -4.21
N THR A 29 -10.92 8.83 -4.45
CA THR A 29 -11.48 9.83 -5.38
C THR A 29 -11.55 11.25 -4.78
N GLU A 30 -11.46 11.32 -3.45
CA GLU A 30 -11.23 12.52 -2.65
C GLU A 30 -10.23 12.18 -1.51
N LEU A 31 -9.67 13.20 -0.86
CA LEU A 31 -8.81 12.97 0.30
C LEU A 31 -9.65 12.44 1.47
N PRO A 32 -9.38 11.22 1.99
CA PRO A 32 -10.16 10.67 3.08
C PRO A 32 -10.09 11.55 4.35
N PRO A 33 -11.16 11.60 5.16
CA PRO A 33 -11.13 12.32 6.43
C PRO A 33 -9.95 11.90 7.32
N GLY A 34 -9.30 12.86 7.96
CA GLY A 34 -8.15 12.61 8.85
C GLY A 34 -6.81 12.36 8.15
N TRP A 35 -6.82 12.12 6.83
CA TRP A 35 -5.60 12.05 6.04
C TRP A 35 -5.07 13.45 5.74
N THR A 36 -3.78 13.52 5.38
CA THR A 36 -3.15 14.75 4.91
C THR A 36 -2.44 14.49 3.60
N ALA A 37 -2.49 15.46 2.69
CA ALA A 37 -1.74 15.41 1.44
C ALA A 37 -1.11 16.77 1.17
N GLN A 38 0.19 16.77 0.91
CA GLN A 38 0.90 17.95 0.48
C GLN A 38 0.76 18.10 -1.04
N PRO A 39 0.60 19.32 -1.57
CA PRO A 39 0.66 19.54 -3.02
C PRO A 39 1.92 18.90 -3.62
N PRO A 40 1.87 18.34 -4.84
CA PRO A 40 0.78 18.46 -5.82
C PRO A 40 -0.12 17.21 -5.93
N TRP A 41 -0.42 16.51 -4.83
CA TRP A 41 -1.46 15.47 -4.86
C TRP A 41 -2.80 16.04 -5.34
N THR A 42 -3.44 15.32 -6.25
CA THR A 42 -4.75 15.61 -6.84
C THR A 42 -5.64 14.38 -6.73
N PHE A 43 -6.95 14.58 -6.66
CA PHE A 43 -7.93 13.51 -6.51
C PHE A 43 -8.94 13.60 -7.64
N THR A 44 -9.22 12.47 -8.27
CA THR A 44 -10.05 12.35 -9.47
C THR A 44 -10.90 11.10 -9.38
N ASP A 45 -11.83 10.90 -10.31
CA ASP A 45 -12.67 9.70 -10.37
C ASP A 45 -11.87 8.38 -10.51
N SER A 46 -10.58 8.45 -10.90
CA SER A 46 -9.68 7.29 -10.99
C SER A 46 -8.80 7.07 -9.75
N GLY A 47 -8.85 7.95 -8.74
CA GLY A 47 -8.03 7.86 -7.53
C GLY A 47 -7.14 9.08 -7.29
N ALA A 48 -6.17 8.91 -6.38
CA ALA A 48 -5.19 9.92 -6.02
C ALA A 48 -4.02 9.91 -6.99
N HIS A 49 -3.72 11.06 -7.58
CA HIS A 49 -2.69 11.22 -8.61
C HIS A 49 -1.68 12.29 -8.21
N VAL A 50 -0.40 12.03 -8.51
CA VAL A 50 0.66 13.01 -8.42
C VAL A 50 1.48 13.03 -9.71
N HIS A 51 1.76 14.26 -10.18
CA HIS A 51 2.74 14.53 -11.22
C HIS A 51 3.86 15.40 -10.63
N LEU A 52 5.09 14.91 -10.67
CA LEU A 52 6.29 15.70 -10.38
C LEU A 52 7.17 15.73 -11.63
N GLY A 53 7.70 16.90 -11.94
CA GLY A 53 8.55 17.07 -13.11
C GLY A 53 9.62 18.12 -12.87
N TYR A 54 10.84 17.79 -13.30
CA TYR A 54 11.94 18.73 -13.32
C TYR A 54 12.77 18.47 -14.58
N ALA A 55 13.16 19.54 -15.26
CA ALA A 55 14.05 19.45 -16.41
C ALA A 55 14.93 20.69 -16.46
N ALA A 56 16.24 20.52 -16.32
CA ALA A 56 17.20 21.61 -16.43
C ALA A 56 18.26 21.32 -17.48
N ARG A 57 18.52 22.30 -18.34
CA ARG A 57 19.58 22.28 -19.37
C ARG A 57 20.83 23.07 -18.95
N GLY A 58 21.03 23.21 -17.64
CA GLY A 58 22.12 23.96 -17.02
C GLY A 58 21.81 24.20 -15.54
N PRO A 59 22.65 24.96 -14.81
CA PRO A 59 22.43 25.20 -13.39
C PRO A 59 21.06 25.81 -13.13
N ALA A 60 20.26 25.17 -12.28
CA ALA A 60 18.92 25.63 -11.97
C ALA A 60 18.63 25.49 -10.47
N PRO A 61 17.92 26.48 -9.89
CA PRO A 61 17.45 26.38 -8.51
C PRO A 61 16.37 25.29 -8.40
N GLU A 62 16.35 24.62 -7.25
CA GLU A 62 15.29 23.68 -6.83
C GLU A 62 15.07 22.43 -7.71
N PRO A 63 16.08 21.56 -7.83
CA PRO A 63 15.92 20.30 -8.56
C PRO A 63 15.18 19.21 -7.78
N LEU A 64 14.78 19.50 -6.54
CA LEU A 64 14.13 18.56 -5.64
C LEU A 64 12.64 18.85 -5.61
N ALA A 65 11.83 17.83 -5.91
CA ALA A 65 10.39 17.87 -5.72
C ALA A 65 9.95 16.65 -4.93
N ALA A 66 9.04 16.85 -3.98
CA ALA A 66 8.48 15.79 -3.16
C ALA A 66 6.98 16.03 -2.98
N ALA A 67 6.22 14.94 -2.97
CA ALA A 67 4.81 14.93 -2.63
C ALA A 67 4.57 13.83 -1.62
N VAL A 68 3.87 14.14 -0.54
CA VAL A 68 3.58 13.18 0.54
C VAL A 68 2.09 13.18 0.81
N MET A 69 1.49 11.99 0.75
CA MET A 69 0.15 11.73 1.29
C MET A 69 0.30 10.77 2.47
N GLN A 70 -0.31 11.13 3.58
CA GLN A 70 -0.18 10.45 4.86
C GLN A 70 -1.57 10.12 5.38
N THR A 71 -1.76 8.88 5.81
CA THR A 71 -3.04 8.42 6.36
C THR A 71 -3.30 9.00 7.74
N GLU A 72 -4.55 8.89 8.19
CA GLU A 72 -4.83 8.90 9.63
C GLU A 72 -4.07 7.77 10.35
N MET A 73 -4.13 7.77 11.69
CA MET A 73 -3.67 6.62 12.48
C MET A 73 -4.79 5.59 12.60
N PHE A 74 -4.56 4.38 12.08
CA PHE A 74 -5.47 3.25 12.27
C PHE A 74 -5.14 2.54 13.59
N VAL A 75 -6.13 2.39 14.47
CA VAL A 75 -5.98 1.64 15.71
C VAL A 75 -6.42 0.21 15.47
N LEU A 76 -5.52 -0.76 15.67
CA LEU A 76 -5.84 -2.17 15.47
C LEU A 76 -6.73 -2.70 16.61
N PRO A 77 -7.84 -3.39 16.30
CA PRO A 77 -8.69 -3.99 17.31
C PRO A 77 -7.96 -4.99 18.22
N PRO A 78 -8.40 -5.19 19.48
CA PRO A 78 -7.81 -6.15 20.43
C PRO A 78 -7.75 -7.61 19.96
N GLU A 79 -8.63 -7.99 19.04
CA GLU A 79 -8.74 -9.32 18.42
C GLU A 79 -7.81 -9.56 17.23
N THR A 80 -7.04 -8.53 16.81
CA THR A 80 -6.23 -8.61 15.59
C THR A 80 -5.12 -9.65 15.70
N GLN A 81 -5.10 -10.60 14.78
CA GLN A 81 -4.04 -11.60 14.58
C GLN A 81 -3.27 -11.35 13.29
N GLU A 82 -3.92 -10.82 12.25
CA GLU A 82 -3.33 -10.58 10.93
C GLU A 82 -3.73 -9.21 10.42
N VAL A 83 -2.84 -8.54 9.68
CA VAL A 83 -3.12 -7.24 9.06
C VAL A 83 -2.69 -7.27 7.61
N PHE A 84 -3.60 -6.90 6.70
CA PHE A 84 -3.33 -6.86 5.27
C PHE A 84 -3.54 -5.46 4.72
N LEU A 85 -2.62 -5.05 3.86
CA LEU A 85 -2.73 -3.84 3.05
C LEU A 85 -2.87 -4.24 1.58
N GLU A 86 -3.85 -3.66 0.92
CA GLU A 86 -4.09 -3.78 -0.52
C GLU A 86 -4.32 -2.39 -1.12
N PHE A 87 -3.77 -2.12 -2.30
CA PHE A 87 -4.17 -0.99 -3.13
C PHE A 87 -3.78 -1.24 -4.59
N TYR A 88 -4.52 -0.63 -5.51
CA TYR A 88 -4.12 -0.56 -6.91
C TYR A 88 -3.22 0.66 -7.13
N HIS A 89 -2.21 0.52 -7.98
CA HIS A 89 -1.44 1.67 -8.41
C HIS A 89 -0.84 1.50 -9.81
N GLU A 90 -0.62 2.63 -10.47
CA GLU A 90 0.06 2.76 -11.75
C GLU A 90 1.18 3.78 -11.60
N TRP A 91 2.37 3.47 -12.11
CA TRP A 91 3.50 4.39 -12.04
C TRP A 91 4.23 4.50 -13.36
N GLU A 92 4.76 5.69 -13.62
CA GLU A 92 5.71 5.96 -14.67
C GLU A 92 6.81 6.88 -14.11
N LEU A 93 8.04 6.41 -14.17
CA LEU A 93 9.24 7.08 -13.70
C LEU A 93 10.20 7.20 -14.86
N ASN A 94 10.37 8.43 -15.33
CA ASN A 94 11.31 8.74 -16.39
C ASN A 94 12.41 9.63 -15.88
N GLY A 95 13.56 9.55 -16.53
CA GLY A 95 14.60 10.53 -16.35
C GLY A 95 15.61 10.52 -17.48
N TRP A 96 16.41 11.57 -17.50
CA TRP A 96 17.42 11.79 -18.50
C TRP A 96 18.56 12.59 -17.90
N TYR A 97 19.73 12.44 -18.48
CA TYR A 97 20.89 13.26 -18.16
C TYR A 97 21.82 13.39 -19.38
N ALA A 98 22.51 14.51 -19.47
CA ALA A 98 23.68 14.70 -20.34
C ALA A 98 24.93 14.98 -19.50
N SER A 99 24.76 15.54 -18.30
CA SER A 99 25.76 15.64 -17.24
C SER A 99 25.05 15.69 -15.89
N GLY A 100 25.67 15.23 -14.82
CA GLY A 100 24.99 15.13 -13.52
C GLY A 100 24.42 13.75 -13.23
N GLU A 101 23.37 13.74 -12.42
CA GLU A 101 22.58 12.59 -12.00
C GLU A 101 21.11 12.98 -11.91
N TYR A 102 20.23 12.00 -12.03
CA TYR A 102 18.82 12.13 -11.67
C TYR A 102 18.40 10.94 -10.82
N TYR A 103 17.38 11.18 -10.00
CA TYR A 103 16.73 10.17 -9.18
C TYR A 103 15.24 10.43 -9.18
N ALA A 104 14.44 9.40 -9.41
CA ALA A 104 12.98 9.47 -9.32
C ALA A 104 12.47 8.19 -8.66
N HIS A 105 11.61 8.34 -7.66
CA HIS A 105 10.99 7.19 -7.01
C HIS A 105 9.60 7.48 -6.48
N VAL A 106 8.87 6.39 -6.33
CA VAL A 106 7.66 6.31 -5.51
C VAL A 106 7.90 5.27 -4.42
N ARG A 107 7.38 5.52 -3.23
CA ARG A 107 7.47 4.58 -2.11
C ARG A 107 6.23 4.63 -1.23
N VAL A 108 5.94 3.50 -0.62
CA VAL A 108 5.01 3.42 0.51
C VAL A 108 5.78 2.96 1.74
N SER A 109 5.63 3.68 2.84
CA SER A 109 6.25 3.35 4.12
C SER A 109 5.19 3.20 5.22
N LEU A 110 5.44 2.32 6.18
CA LEU A 110 4.59 2.07 7.35
C LEU A 110 5.32 2.50 8.63
N SER A 111 4.64 3.29 9.47
CA SER A 111 4.99 3.49 10.87
C SER A 111 4.04 2.69 11.75
N VAL A 112 4.61 1.98 12.73
CA VAL A 112 3.87 1.27 13.79
C VAL A 112 4.16 1.99 15.09
N ASN A 113 3.14 2.37 15.85
CA ASN A 113 3.27 3.05 17.14
C ASN A 113 4.13 4.33 17.13
N GLY A 114 4.20 5.02 15.98
CA GLY A 114 5.00 6.23 15.81
C GLY A 114 6.49 5.98 15.62
N ASP A 115 6.91 4.72 15.43
CA ASP A 115 8.29 4.38 15.08
C ASP A 115 8.71 4.96 13.72
N THR A 116 10.02 4.97 13.48
CA THR A 116 10.59 5.39 12.19
C THR A 116 9.94 4.59 11.05
N PRO A 117 9.34 5.24 10.03
CA PRO A 117 8.67 4.52 8.94
C PRO A 117 9.61 3.58 8.20
N SER A 118 9.14 2.35 7.96
CA SER A 118 9.84 1.33 7.17
C SER A 118 9.22 1.21 5.78
N THR A 119 10.05 1.11 4.74
CA THR A 119 9.57 1.01 3.35
C THR A 119 9.03 -0.39 3.07
N ILE A 120 7.79 -0.47 2.59
CA ILE A 120 7.10 -1.71 2.20
C ILE A 120 6.93 -1.85 0.68
N LEU A 121 6.98 -0.73 -0.05
CA LEU A 121 6.96 -0.69 -1.51
C LEU A 121 7.91 0.39 -2.01
N ARG A 122 8.67 0.11 -3.08
CA ARG A 122 9.53 1.11 -3.72
C ARG A 122 9.79 0.80 -5.20
N TYR A 123 9.49 1.76 -6.05
CA TYR A 123 9.96 1.79 -7.44
C TYR A 123 10.84 2.99 -7.65
N TYR A 124 11.97 2.81 -8.31
CA TYR A 124 12.87 3.91 -8.61
C TYR A 124 13.58 3.74 -9.95
N VAL A 125 14.00 4.86 -10.50
CA VAL A 125 14.97 4.97 -11.58
C VAL A 125 16.05 5.96 -11.18
N HIS A 126 17.28 5.61 -11.53
CA HIS A 126 18.47 6.40 -11.30
C HIS A 126 19.35 6.37 -12.54
N GLY A 127 19.97 7.50 -12.86
CA GLY A 127 21.02 7.56 -13.87
C GLY A 127 21.96 8.72 -13.59
N GLY A 128 23.27 8.53 -13.78
CA GLY A 128 24.22 9.59 -13.45
C GLY A 128 25.69 9.29 -13.74
N PHE A 129 26.56 9.90 -12.94
CA PHE A 129 28.01 10.05 -13.17
C PHE A 129 28.81 8.74 -13.37
N ASP A 130 28.30 7.60 -12.93
CA ASP A 130 28.90 6.29 -13.18
C ASP A 130 28.40 5.61 -14.48
N GLN A 131 27.56 6.32 -15.26
CA GLN A 131 26.82 5.84 -16.42
C GLN A 131 25.99 4.57 -16.18
N SER A 132 25.77 4.20 -14.91
CA SER A 132 24.87 3.10 -14.58
C SER A 132 23.44 3.63 -14.57
N LEU A 133 22.60 2.98 -15.37
CA LEU A 133 21.16 3.05 -15.17
C LEU A 133 20.82 1.92 -14.21
N ASP A 134 20.34 2.27 -13.03
CA ASP A 134 19.82 1.33 -12.05
C ASP A 134 18.36 1.67 -11.72
N GLY A 135 17.55 0.65 -11.56
CA GLY A 135 16.14 0.80 -11.29
C GLY A 135 15.45 -0.54 -11.09
N THR A 136 14.41 -0.54 -10.26
CA THR A 136 13.60 -1.74 -10.01
C THR A 136 12.54 -1.93 -11.09
N ALA A 137 11.86 -0.84 -11.51
CA ALA A 137 11.00 -0.78 -12.69
C ALA A 137 10.70 0.69 -13.02
N SER A 138 10.83 1.09 -14.30
CA SER A 138 10.53 2.45 -14.74
C SER A 138 9.05 2.72 -14.96
N SER A 139 8.22 1.69 -15.18
CA SER A 139 6.77 1.84 -15.27
C SER A 139 6.08 0.52 -14.96
N GLY A 140 4.81 0.59 -14.59
CA GLY A 140 4.01 -0.59 -14.35
C GLY A 140 2.62 -0.27 -13.80
N THR A 141 1.85 -1.35 -13.66
CA THR A 141 0.55 -1.36 -13.01
C THR A 141 0.43 -2.64 -12.20
N GLU A 142 0.03 -2.54 -10.94
CA GLU A 142 -0.27 -3.71 -10.12
C GLU A 142 -1.28 -3.40 -9.02
N THR A 143 -1.89 -4.46 -8.49
CA THR A 143 -2.49 -4.43 -7.17
C THR A 143 -1.45 -4.92 -6.17
N PHE A 144 -0.90 -3.99 -5.38
CA PHE A 144 0.01 -4.30 -4.30
C PHE A 144 -0.77 -4.96 -3.16
N PHE A 145 -0.25 -6.06 -2.64
CA PHE A 145 -0.83 -6.77 -1.50
C PHE A 145 0.29 -7.28 -0.60
N THR A 146 0.21 -6.97 0.69
CA THR A 146 1.20 -7.43 1.66
C THR A 146 0.58 -7.64 3.05
N GLU A 147 1.16 -8.56 3.81
CA GLU A 147 0.89 -8.72 5.24
C GLU A 147 1.78 -7.74 6.02
N LEU A 148 1.20 -6.99 6.94
CA LEU A 148 1.91 -6.04 7.79
C LEU A 148 2.23 -6.68 9.14
N THR A 149 3.48 -6.55 9.57
CA THR A 149 3.89 -7.00 10.90
C THR A 149 3.42 -5.98 11.95
N ALA A 150 2.26 -6.24 12.53
CA ALA A 150 1.67 -5.45 13.62
C ALA A 150 0.82 -6.35 14.54
N SER A 151 0.58 -5.90 15.76
CA SER A 151 -0.16 -6.63 16.80
C SER A 151 -1.44 -5.90 17.19
N ALA A 152 -2.38 -6.63 17.80
CA ALA A 152 -3.56 -6.07 18.41
C ALA A 152 -3.24 -4.86 19.32
N GLY A 153 -3.99 -3.77 19.13
CA GLY A 153 -3.79 -2.52 19.87
C GLY A 153 -2.71 -1.59 19.32
N ASP A 154 -1.90 -2.03 18.34
CA ASP A 154 -0.94 -1.13 17.68
C ASP A 154 -1.66 -0.04 16.88
N THR A 155 -0.94 1.05 16.65
CA THR A 155 -1.37 2.12 15.74
C THR A 155 -0.55 2.08 14.46
N LEU A 156 -1.21 2.18 13.31
CA LEU A 156 -0.58 2.15 11.99
C LEU A 156 -0.77 3.49 11.29
N GLN A 157 0.28 3.94 10.61
CA GLN A 157 0.21 5.09 9.72
C GLN A 157 1.04 4.84 8.46
N LEU A 158 0.46 5.12 7.30
CA LEU A 158 1.12 4.93 6.02
C LEU A 158 1.50 6.27 5.38
N PHE A 159 2.61 6.25 4.67
CA PHE A 159 3.18 7.38 3.96
C PHE A 159 3.37 6.99 2.50
N MET A 160 2.66 7.65 1.60
CA MET A 160 2.73 7.51 0.16
C MET A 160 3.52 8.70 -0.40
N GLU A 161 4.72 8.43 -0.89
CA GLU A 161 5.69 9.47 -1.22
C GLU A 161 6.17 9.34 -2.67
N ALA A 162 6.04 10.42 -3.44
CA ALA A 162 6.73 10.61 -4.69
C ALA A 162 7.88 11.60 -4.47
N TYR A 163 9.07 11.27 -4.94
CA TYR A 163 10.24 12.11 -4.76
C TYR A 163 11.14 12.05 -5.99
N GLY A 164 11.52 13.23 -6.46
CA GLY A 164 12.46 13.39 -7.56
C GLY A 164 13.58 14.37 -7.20
N TYR A 165 14.75 14.11 -7.77
CA TYR A 165 15.95 14.92 -7.63
C TYR A 165 16.73 14.94 -8.95
N GLY A 166 17.13 16.13 -9.39
CA GLY A 166 18.11 16.32 -10.46
C GLY A 166 19.39 16.95 -9.91
N TYR A 167 20.54 16.66 -10.51
CA TYR A 167 21.78 17.27 -10.06
C TYR A 167 21.82 18.78 -10.40
N PRO A 168 21.95 19.68 -9.41
CA PRO A 168 21.73 21.11 -9.62
C PRO A 168 22.69 21.80 -10.59
N SER A 169 23.90 21.26 -10.80
CA SER A 169 24.92 21.83 -11.71
C SER A 169 25.05 21.07 -13.04
N GLY A 170 24.23 20.04 -13.23
CA GLY A 170 24.22 19.21 -14.44
C GLY A 170 23.14 19.61 -15.44
N GLN A 171 22.98 18.76 -16.45
CA GLN A 171 21.82 18.75 -17.34
C GLN A 171 21.10 17.44 -17.12
N ALA A 172 20.08 17.47 -16.28
CA ALA A 172 19.31 16.30 -15.90
C ALA A 172 17.85 16.67 -15.66
N GLY A 173 16.99 15.67 -15.76
CA GLY A 173 15.58 15.82 -15.46
C GLY A 173 14.92 14.49 -15.15
N TYR A 174 13.74 14.59 -14.56
CA TYR A 174 12.88 13.47 -14.23
C TYR A 174 11.41 13.85 -14.41
N THR A 175 10.58 12.83 -14.62
CA THR A 175 9.15 12.92 -14.40
C THR A 175 8.70 11.72 -13.57
N ILE A 176 7.71 11.96 -12.70
CA ILE A 176 7.06 10.97 -11.87
C ILE A 176 5.57 11.18 -12.06
N ASP A 177 4.91 10.17 -12.59
CA ASP A 177 3.46 10.06 -12.63
C ASP A 177 3.09 8.85 -11.79
N TRP A 178 2.22 9.06 -10.79
CA TRP A 178 1.79 7.99 -9.90
C TRP A 178 0.32 8.14 -9.55
N LEU A 179 -0.44 7.08 -9.81
CA LEU A 179 -1.83 6.92 -9.44
C LEU A 179 -1.94 5.86 -8.34
N ILE A 180 -2.75 6.10 -7.32
CA ILE A 180 -3.14 5.14 -6.29
C ILE A 180 -4.66 5.13 -6.16
N SER A 181 -5.27 3.95 -6.15
CA SER A 181 -6.71 3.77 -5.91
C SER A 181 -7.00 2.53 -5.07
N ASP A 182 -8.26 2.38 -4.67
CA ASP A 182 -8.78 1.17 -4.02
C ASP A 182 -7.97 0.74 -2.78
N PHE A 183 -7.59 1.70 -1.94
CA PHE A 183 -6.89 1.44 -0.70
C PHE A 183 -7.78 0.64 0.25
N VAL A 184 -7.25 -0.49 0.74
CA VAL A 184 -7.90 -1.34 1.74
C VAL A 184 -6.88 -1.75 2.78
N LEU A 185 -7.18 -1.44 4.05
CA LEU A 185 -6.50 -1.99 5.21
C LEU A 185 -7.48 -2.91 5.93
N THR A 186 -7.08 -4.15 6.18
CA THR A 186 -7.89 -5.14 6.91
C THR A 186 -7.14 -5.57 8.16
N ALA A 187 -7.78 -5.44 9.31
CA ALA A 187 -7.33 -6.02 10.58
C ALA A 187 -8.24 -7.21 10.91
N GLY A 188 -7.60 -8.38 11.01
CA GLY A 188 -8.27 -9.66 10.96
C GLY A 188 -8.05 -10.51 12.20
N ASP A 189 -9.01 -11.36 12.54
CA ASP A 189 -8.94 -12.26 13.70
C ASP A 189 -8.24 -13.60 13.40
N GLY A 190 -7.54 -13.70 12.26
CA GLY A 190 -6.91 -14.93 11.78
C GLY A 190 -7.87 -15.92 11.12
N GLN A 191 -9.14 -15.55 10.92
CA GLN A 191 -10.09 -16.27 10.06
C GLN A 191 -10.41 -15.49 8.78
N CYS A 192 -9.74 -14.37 8.54
CA CYS A 192 -9.92 -13.55 7.35
C CYS A 192 -9.59 -14.37 6.10
N LEU A 193 -10.63 -14.75 5.37
CA LEU A 193 -10.46 -15.19 4.00
C LEU A 193 -10.06 -13.95 3.18
N THR A 194 -8.77 -13.82 2.86
CA THR A 194 -8.29 -12.80 1.92
C THR A 194 -9.16 -12.79 0.66
N ARG A 195 -9.44 -11.64 0.04
CA ARG A 195 -10.23 -11.56 -1.22
C ARG A 195 -9.72 -12.54 -2.29
N ARG A 196 -8.41 -12.84 -2.30
CA ARG A 196 -7.80 -13.86 -3.18
C ARG A 196 -8.26 -15.29 -2.84
N THR A 197 -8.39 -15.66 -1.56
CA THR A 197 -9.00 -16.95 -1.21
C THR A 197 -10.46 -17.04 -1.68
N TRP A 198 -11.22 -15.95 -1.68
CA TRP A 198 -12.57 -15.95 -2.27
C TRP A 198 -12.59 -16.14 -3.77
N ALA A 199 -11.66 -15.52 -4.51
CA ALA A 199 -11.50 -15.75 -5.93
C ALA A 199 -11.09 -17.21 -6.22
N GLY A 200 -10.19 -17.78 -5.42
CA GLY A 200 -9.74 -19.18 -5.50
C GLY A 200 -10.82 -20.21 -5.17
N ILE A 201 -11.65 -19.96 -4.15
CA ILE A 201 -12.76 -20.84 -3.75
C ILE A 201 -13.85 -20.88 -4.84
N LYS A 202 -14.06 -19.78 -5.57
CA LYS A 202 -15.01 -19.73 -6.71
C LYS A 202 -14.48 -20.42 -7.97
N THR A 203 -13.20 -20.77 -8.05
CA THR A 203 -12.57 -21.36 -9.24
C THR A 203 -12.29 -22.86 -9.17
N ILE A 204 -12.86 -23.60 -8.20
CA ILE A 204 -12.92 -25.06 -8.29
C ILE A 204 -14.25 -25.43 -8.95
N PRO A 205 -14.34 -25.59 -10.28
CA PRO A 205 -15.43 -26.37 -10.83
C PRO A 205 -15.28 -27.76 -10.22
N SER A 206 -16.32 -28.19 -9.50
CA SER A 206 -16.50 -29.59 -9.18
C SER A 206 -16.55 -30.36 -10.49
N GLU A 207 -15.43 -30.95 -10.91
CA GLU A 207 -15.50 -32.20 -11.66
C GLU A 207 -16.01 -33.26 -10.68
N GLU A 208 -17.33 -33.24 -10.47
CA GLU A 208 -18.03 -34.44 -10.05
C GLU A 208 -17.90 -35.45 -11.19
N SER A 209 -17.12 -36.48 -10.88
CA SER A 209 -17.28 -37.83 -11.39
C SER A 209 -18.73 -38.16 -11.77
N GLY A 210 -18.95 -38.58 -13.02
CA GLY A 210 -20.18 -39.29 -13.36
C GLY A 210 -20.61 -39.22 -14.81
N ARG A 211 -19.90 -39.91 -15.71
CA ARG A 211 -20.45 -40.95 -16.60
C ARG A 211 -19.38 -41.57 -17.48
#